data_AF-A0A356NH79-F1
#
_entry.id   AF-A0A356NH79-F1
#
_cell.length_a   1.000
_cell.length_b   1.000
_cell.length_c   1.000
_cell.angle_alpha   90.00
_cell.angle_beta   90.00
_cell.angle_gamma   90.00
#
_symmetry.space_group_name_H-M   'P 1'
#
loop_
_entity.id
_entity.type
_entity.pdbx_description
1 polymer ?
#
loop_
_entity_poly.entity_id
_entity_poly.type
_entity_poly.pdbx_seq_one_letter_code
_entity_poly.pdbx_strand_id
1 'polypeptide(L)'
;GVGISDRLAKAVGFSAAHKLSHDTKQQGGWKNFGTYCRFLHEEYARFIQRLGQTPEPGGDGSLLDNTLLFFGSASSAFHLSRNYPLILAGGKSMGFTHGQYLNHTNGKAYQGGWKPGDPEPWTKKATQEDLPLSNLFVSMLQRLGVETETFADSTGRLDGV
;
A
#
# COMPACT_ATOMS: atom_id res chain seq x y z
N GLY A 1 3.45 4.90 16.17
CA GLY A 1 4.85 4.53 16.51
C GLY A 1 5.75 5.66 16.07
N VAL A 2 6.72 6.04 16.89
CA VAL A 2 7.68 7.12 16.59
C VAL A 2 8.92 6.50 15.95
N GLY A 3 8.90 6.37 14.62
CA GLY A 3 10.01 5.83 13.84
C GLY A 3 10.78 6.93 13.11
N ILE A 4 11.91 6.61 12.48
CA ILE A 4 12.66 7.57 11.65
C ILE A 4 11.77 8.16 10.53
N SER A 5 10.84 7.36 10.01
CA SER A 5 9.84 7.76 9.02
C SER A 5 8.89 8.85 9.51
N ASP A 6 8.72 9.02 10.83
CA ASP A 6 7.86 10.07 11.40
C ASP A 6 8.36 11.48 11.04
N ARG A 7 9.67 11.61 10.83
CA ARG A 7 10.33 12.87 10.47
C ARG A 7 10.14 13.26 9.01
N LEU A 8 9.68 12.35 8.13
CA LEU A 8 9.46 12.66 6.71
C LEU A 8 8.42 13.76 6.51
N ALA A 9 7.48 13.92 7.45
CA ALA A 9 6.51 15.00 7.42
C ALA A 9 7.14 16.41 7.43
N LYS A 10 8.39 16.54 7.89
CA LYS A 10 9.13 17.81 7.86
C LYS A 10 9.43 18.29 6.44
N ALA A 11 9.54 17.38 5.48
CA ALA A 11 9.75 17.72 4.07
C ALA A 11 8.59 18.55 3.49
N VAL A 12 7.40 18.45 4.08
CA VAL A 12 6.20 19.22 3.70
C VAL A 12 5.73 20.19 4.79
N GLY A 13 6.63 20.57 5.69
CA GLY A 13 6.37 21.61 6.70
C GLY A 13 5.60 21.16 7.94
N PHE A 14 5.46 19.85 8.19
CA PHE A 14 4.81 19.30 9.39
C PHE A 14 5.81 18.67 10.35
N SER A 15 5.48 18.62 11.64
CA SER A 15 6.41 18.14 12.67
C SER A 15 6.58 16.63 12.71
N ALA A 16 5.48 15.88 12.62
CA ALA A 16 5.43 14.42 12.79
C ALA A 16 4.29 13.79 11.98
N ALA A 17 4.59 12.78 11.17
CA ALA A 17 3.62 12.05 10.34
C ALA A 17 2.54 11.35 11.18
N HIS A 18 2.92 10.76 12.31
CA HIS A 18 2.03 10.07 13.22
C HIS A 18 0.98 11.04 13.76
N LYS A 19 1.39 12.24 14.17
CA LYS A 19 0.48 13.27 14.69
C LYS A 19 -0.56 13.67 13.64
N LEU A 20 -0.16 13.79 12.36
CA LEU A 20 -1.09 14.14 11.28
C LEU A 20 -2.27 13.17 11.17
N SER A 21 -2.06 11.87 11.39
CA SER A 21 -3.16 10.89 11.38
C SER A 21 -4.15 11.07 12.54
N HIS A 22 -3.69 11.48 13.72
CA HIS A 22 -4.55 11.78 14.89
C HIS A 22 -5.30 13.10 14.73
N ASP A 23 -4.68 14.08 14.07
CA ASP A 23 -5.24 15.42 13.90
C ASP A 23 -6.27 15.52 12.75
N THR A 24 -6.56 14.43 12.03
CA THR A 24 -7.45 14.43 10.85
C THR A 24 -8.82 15.08 11.10
N LYS A 25 -9.34 15.02 12.33
CA LYS A 25 -10.63 15.60 12.76
C LYS A 25 -10.58 17.10 13.11
N GLN A 26 -9.39 17.68 13.23
CA GLN A 26 -9.25 19.12 13.46
C GLN A 26 -9.52 19.90 12.18
N GLN A 27 -9.76 21.21 12.29
CA GLN A 27 -9.94 22.09 11.13
C GLN A 27 -8.72 21.97 10.20
N GLY A 28 -8.94 21.58 8.95
CA GLY A 28 -7.86 21.36 7.97
C GLY A 28 -7.05 20.07 8.16
N GLY A 29 -7.35 19.23 9.16
CA GLY A 29 -6.62 18.01 9.47
C GLY A 29 -6.51 17.05 8.28
N TRP A 30 -7.63 16.74 7.62
CA TRP A 30 -7.64 15.92 6.40
C TRP A 30 -6.81 16.50 5.26
N LYS A 31 -6.80 17.83 5.09
CA LYS A 31 -5.97 18.49 4.06
C LYS A 31 -4.49 18.34 4.40
N ASN A 32 -4.11 18.52 5.66
CA ASN A 32 -2.72 18.38 6.10
C ASN A 32 -2.24 16.93 5.95
N PHE A 33 -3.04 15.96 6.38
CA PHE A 33 -2.72 14.55 6.22
C PHE A 33 -2.65 14.16 4.74
N GLY A 34 -3.60 14.61 3.91
CA GLY A 34 -3.58 14.41 2.46
C GLY A 34 -2.35 15.02 1.78
N THR A 35 -1.87 16.18 2.26
CA THR A 35 -0.63 16.81 1.75
C THR A 35 0.57 15.91 2.00
N TYR A 36 0.68 15.31 3.19
CA TYR A 36 1.75 14.36 3.50
C TYR A 36 1.62 13.05 2.70
N CYS A 37 0.40 12.50 2.58
CA CYS A 37 0.16 11.32 1.76
C CYS A 37 0.54 11.55 0.29
N ARG A 38 0.20 12.71 -0.28
CA ARG A 38 0.60 13.07 -1.64
C ARG A 38 2.12 13.09 -1.79
N PHE A 39 2.83 13.72 -0.86
CA PHE A 39 4.30 13.73 -0.87
C PHE A 39 4.91 12.33 -0.89
N LEU A 40 4.41 11.40 -0.06
CA LEU A 40 4.89 10.01 -0.07
C LEU A 40 4.69 9.33 -1.44
N HIS A 41 3.56 9.58 -2.11
CA HIS A 41 3.28 9.02 -3.42
C HIS A 41 4.10 9.69 -4.54
N GLU A 42 4.38 10.98 -4.43
CA GLU A 42 5.28 11.70 -5.34
C GLU A 42 6.72 11.15 -5.23
N GLU A 43 7.22 10.91 -4.02
CA GLU A 43 8.54 10.30 -3.82
C GLU A 43 8.59 8.83 -4.25
N TYR A 44 7.51 8.07 -4.06
CA TYR A 44 7.39 6.71 -4.59
C TYR A 44 7.39 6.70 -6.12
N ALA A 45 6.65 7.60 -6.76
CA ALA A 45 6.65 7.75 -8.21
C ALA A 45 8.03 8.15 -8.74
N ARG A 46 8.72 9.09 -8.06
CA ARG A 46 10.10 9.48 -8.39
C ARG A 46 11.04 8.27 -8.31
N PHE A 47 10.90 7.43 -7.29
CA PHE A 47 11.71 6.22 -7.14
C PHE A 47 11.45 5.20 -8.27
N ILE A 48 10.19 4.92 -8.58
CA ILE A 48 9.80 4.06 -9.72
C ILE A 48 10.38 4.60 -11.03
N GLN A 49 10.23 5.89 -11.29
CA GLN A 49 10.74 6.53 -12.51
C GLN A 49 12.26 6.40 -12.63
N ARG A 50 12.99 6.60 -11.53
CA ARG A 50 14.45 6.42 -11.52
C ARG A 50 14.84 4.99 -11.84
N LEU A 51 14.15 3.98 -11.29
CA LEU A 51 14.41 2.58 -11.62
C LEU A 51 14.09 2.28 -13.09
N GLY A 52 12.98 2.80 -13.62
CA GLY A 52 12.59 2.60 -15.03
C GLY A 52 13.51 3.31 -16.03
N GLN A 53 14.17 4.39 -15.62
CA GLN A 53 15.13 5.14 -16.44
C GLN A 53 16.58 4.64 -16.29
N THR A 54 16.83 3.74 -15.32
CA THR A 54 18.17 3.20 -15.10
C THR A 54 18.29 1.87 -15.87
N PRO A 55 19.21 1.74 -16.83
CA PRO A 55 19.44 0.48 -17.54
C PRO A 55 19.84 -0.64 -16.58
N GLU A 56 19.41 -1.87 -16.87
CA GLU A 56 19.88 -3.04 -16.14
C GLU A 56 21.38 -3.28 -16.40
N PRO A 57 22.24 -3.35 -15.38
CA PRO A 57 23.64 -3.67 -15.56
C PRO A 57 23.83 -5.06 -16.18
N GLY A 58 24.42 -5.12 -17.37
CA GLY A 58 24.76 -6.38 -18.04
C GLY A 58 23.57 -7.12 -18.67
N GLY A 59 22.44 -6.45 -18.87
CA GLY A 59 21.26 -7.02 -19.52
C GLY A 59 20.43 -5.99 -20.29
N ASP A 60 19.30 -6.46 -20.81
CA ASP A 60 18.31 -5.62 -21.49
C ASP A 60 17.26 -5.09 -20.51
N GLY A 61 16.66 -3.95 -20.87
CA GLY A 61 15.60 -3.31 -20.07
C GLY A 61 16.14 -2.39 -18.98
N SER A 62 15.32 -2.19 -17.95
CA SER A 62 15.57 -1.28 -16.84
C SER A 62 15.65 -2.01 -15.51
N LEU A 63 16.26 -1.39 -14.49
CA LEU A 63 16.25 -1.91 -13.13
C LEU A 63 14.83 -2.21 -12.62
N LEU A 64 13.84 -1.42 -13.05
CA LEU A 64 12.44 -1.66 -12.67
C LEU A 64 11.89 -2.97 -13.25
N ASP A 65 12.35 -3.41 -14.42
CA ASP A 65 11.91 -4.66 -15.02
C ASP A 65 12.35 -5.87 -14.18
N ASN A 66 13.45 -5.75 -13.43
CA ASN A 66 14.00 -6.78 -12.55
C ASN A 66 13.86 -6.45 -11.05
N THR A 67 13.04 -5.45 -10.68
CA THR A 67 12.79 -5.08 -9.28
C THR A 67 11.29 -5.07 -9.00
N LEU A 68 10.87 -5.78 -7.95
CA LEU A 68 9.49 -5.75 -7.48
C LEU A 68 9.36 -4.81 -6.28
N LEU A 69 8.46 -3.83 -6.38
CA LEU A 69 8.17 -2.85 -5.34
C LEU A 69 6.78 -3.07 -4.78
N PHE A 70 6.69 -3.18 -3.46
CA PHE A 70 5.43 -3.30 -2.72
C PHE A 70 5.31 -2.15 -1.72
N PHE A 71 4.35 -1.27 -1.95
CA PHE A 71 4.19 -0.02 -1.20
C PHE A 71 2.75 0.15 -0.72
N GLY A 72 2.57 0.65 0.50
CA GLY A 72 1.25 0.92 1.04
C GLY A 72 1.26 1.16 2.55
N SER A 73 0.13 0.89 3.18
CA SER A 73 -0.05 1.03 4.62
C SER A 73 -0.22 -0.33 5.30
N ALA A 74 0.02 -0.41 6.61
CA ALA A 74 -0.39 -1.55 7.43
C ALA A 74 -1.76 -1.33 8.11
N SER A 75 -2.42 -0.20 7.82
CA SER A 75 -3.65 0.22 8.49
C SER A 75 -4.51 1.14 7.61
N SER A 76 -5.83 0.97 7.63
CA SER A 76 -6.80 1.76 6.84
C SER A 76 -7.45 2.89 7.64
N ALA A 77 -7.84 2.61 8.89
CA ALA A 77 -8.34 3.56 9.88
C ALA A 77 -7.62 3.31 11.21
N PHE A 78 -7.90 4.07 12.25
CA PHE A 78 -7.21 4.00 13.55
C PHE A 78 -6.96 2.55 14.04
N HIS A 79 -5.73 2.06 13.86
CA HIS A 79 -5.28 0.70 14.19
C HIS A 79 -6.09 -0.45 13.56
N LEU A 80 -6.77 -0.20 12.44
CA LEU A 80 -7.49 -1.22 11.70
C LEU A 80 -6.62 -1.78 10.56
N SER A 81 -6.15 -3.01 10.69
CA SER A 81 -5.31 -3.70 9.69
C SER A 81 -6.16 -4.44 8.64
N ARG A 82 -7.15 -3.75 8.06
CA ARG A 82 -8.06 -4.32 7.05
C ARG A 82 -8.27 -3.35 5.90
N ASN A 83 -8.37 -3.86 4.67
CA ASN A 83 -8.70 -3.08 3.48
C ASN A 83 -7.89 -1.77 3.37
N TYR A 84 -6.57 -1.87 3.52
CA TYR A 84 -5.65 -0.75 3.31
C TYR A 84 -5.13 -0.75 1.87
N PRO A 85 -4.89 0.43 1.27
CA PRO A 85 -4.41 0.52 -0.10
C PRO A 85 -2.98 -0.03 -0.20
N LEU A 86 -2.75 -0.81 -1.25
CA LEU A 86 -1.47 -1.40 -1.61
C LEU A 86 -1.20 -1.14 -3.09
N ILE A 87 0.07 -0.92 -3.42
CA ILE A 87 0.57 -0.70 -4.77
C ILE A 87 1.71 -1.69 -5.01
N LEU A 88 1.58 -2.50 -6.05
CA LEU A 88 2.64 -3.36 -6.57
C LEU A 88 3.14 -2.75 -7.89
N ALA A 89 4.45 -2.67 -8.10
CA ALA A 89 5.05 -2.13 -9.32
C ALA A 89 6.36 -2.83 -9.68
N GLY A 90 6.72 -2.80 -10.97
CA GLY A 90 7.97 -3.38 -11.49
C GLY A 90 7.94 -4.89 -11.68
N GLY A 91 9.08 -5.53 -11.89
CA GLY A 91 9.18 -6.98 -12.05
C GLY A 91 8.60 -7.51 -13.37
N LYS A 92 8.63 -6.71 -14.44
CA LYS A 92 8.19 -7.16 -15.79
C LYS A 92 8.91 -8.44 -16.23
N SER A 93 10.21 -8.55 -15.99
CA SER A 93 11.02 -9.74 -16.30
C SER A 93 10.70 -10.93 -15.39
N MET A 94 10.01 -10.70 -14.27
CA MET A 94 9.47 -11.73 -13.37
C MET A 94 8.02 -12.11 -13.74
N GLY A 95 7.49 -11.57 -14.84
CA GLY A 95 6.17 -11.89 -15.38
C GLY A 95 5.00 -11.06 -14.83
N PHE A 96 5.24 -10.07 -13.97
CA PHE A 96 4.15 -9.23 -13.46
C PHE A 96 3.55 -8.33 -14.54
N THR A 97 2.23 -8.17 -14.53
CA THR A 97 1.50 -7.30 -15.47
C THR A 97 0.72 -6.24 -14.68
N HIS A 98 1.06 -4.97 -14.92
CA HIS A 98 0.51 -3.82 -14.18
C HIS A 98 -0.51 -3.03 -15.01
N GLY A 99 -1.03 -1.94 -14.45
CA GLY A 99 -1.98 -1.03 -15.13
C GLY A 99 -3.45 -1.27 -14.78
N GLN A 100 -3.71 -1.90 -13.63
CA GLN A 100 -5.05 -2.29 -13.19
C GLN A 100 -5.31 -1.93 -11.74
N TYR A 101 -6.58 -1.80 -11.39
CA TYR A 101 -7.06 -1.64 -10.01
C TYR A 101 -7.85 -2.89 -9.62
N LEU A 102 -7.33 -3.64 -8.66
CA LEU A 102 -7.96 -4.84 -8.14
C LEU A 102 -8.74 -4.50 -6.86
N ASN A 103 -10.05 -4.76 -6.87
CA ASN A 103 -10.93 -4.53 -5.72
C ASN A 103 -11.65 -5.81 -5.34
N HIS A 104 -11.17 -6.46 -4.28
CA HIS A 104 -11.73 -7.71 -3.74
C HIS A 104 -12.74 -7.51 -2.61
N THR A 105 -13.18 -6.27 -2.38
CA THR A 105 -14.13 -5.96 -1.30
C THR A 105 -15.58 -6.19 -1.68
N ASN A 106 -15.87 -6.56 -2.93
CA ASN A 106 -17.21 -6.80 -3.47
C ASN A 106 -18.17 -5.62 -3.23
N GLY A 107 -17.67 -4.38 -3.32
CA GLY A 107 -18.46 -3.15 -3.08
C GLY A 107 -18.80 -2.89 -1.61
N LYS A 108 -18.33 -3.75 -0.69
CA LYS A 108 -18.51 -3.61 0.75
C LYS A 108 -17.31 -2.96 1.44
N ALA A 109 -16.31 -2.50 0.68
CA ALA A 109 -15.18 -1.75 1.20
C ALA A 109 -15.69 -0.69 2.17
N TYR A 110 -15.32 -0.85 3.43
CA TYR A 110 -15.62 0.15 4.45
C TYR A 110 -15.00 1.49 4.05
N GLN A 111 -15.86 2.51 3.96
CA GLN A 111 -15.52 3.88 3.56
C GLN A 111 -14.39 4.48 4.43
N GLY A 112 -13.33 4.97 3.78
CA GLY A 112 -12.17 5.60 4.44
C GLY A 112 -12.45 6.98 5.05
N GLY A 113 -13.69 7.48 4.97
CA GLY A 113 -14.10 8.75 5.56
C GLY A 113 -15.02 8.53 6.76
N TRP A 114 -14.60 9.03 7.93
CA TRP A 114 -15.51 9.27 9.04
C TRP A 114 -16.30 10.55 8.75
N LYS A 115 -17.64 10.49 8.76
CA LYS A 115 -18.47 11.70 8.77
C LYS A 115 -18.76 12.12 10.21
N PRO A 116 -18.85 13.42 10.52
CA PRO A 116 -19.31 13.86 11.83
C PRO A 116 -20.62 13.19 12.24
N GLY A 117 -20.60 12.49 13.38
CA GLY A 117 -21.74 11.72 13.89
C GLY A 117 -21.71 10.21 13.57
N ASP A 118 -20.82 9.75 12.68
CA ASP A 118 -20.66 8.31 12.44
C ASP A 118 -19.91 7.64 13.60
N PRO A 119 -20.22 6.36 13.93
CA PRO A 119 -19.38 5.56 14.81
C PRO A 119 -17.97 5.42 14.22
N GLU A 120 -16.96 5.46 15.10
CA GLU A 120 -15.57 5.28 14.70
C GLU A 120 -15.37 3.96 13.91
N PRO A 121 -14.61 3.96 12.81
CA PRO A 121 -14.34 2.76 12.03
C PRO A 121 -13.83 1.57 12.86
N TRP A 122 -12.93 1.83 13.81
CA TRP A 122 -12.27 0.80 14.61
C TRP A 122 -13.20 0.16 15.65
N THR A 123 -14.34 0.76 15.97
CA THR A 123 -15.34 0.16 16.89
C THR A 123 -16.32 -0.76 16.16
N LYS A 124 -16.31 -0.79 14.82
CA LYS A 124 -17.25 -1.60 14.04
C LYS A 124 -16.78 -3.04 13.99
N LYS A 125 -17.66 -3.97 14.38
CA LYS A 125 -17.38 -5.40 14.29
C LYS A 125 -17.24 -5.82 12.82
N ALA A 126 -16.25 -6.66 12.57
CA ALA A 126 -16.12 -7.41 11.33
C ALA A 126 -17.42 -8.17 11.01
N THR A 127 -18.02 -7.93 9.84
CA THR A 127 -19.21 -8.68 9.39
C THR A 127 -18.89 -9.75 8.36
N GLN A 128 -17.65 -9.79 7.88
CA GLN A 128 -17.14 -10.77 6.92
C GLN A 128 -15.63 -10.92 7.07
N GLU A 129 -15.10 -12.02 6.58
CA GLU A 129 -13.67 -12.19 6.28
C GLU A 129 -13.38 -11.60 4.90
N ASP A 130 -12.27 -10.87 4.80
CA ASP A 130 -11.79 -10.35 3.52
C ASP A 130 -10.79 -11.34 2.90
N LEU A 131 -10.50 -11.19 1.61
CA LEU A 131 -9.49 -12.02 0.95
C LEU A 131 -8.13 -11.83 1.66
N PRO A 132 -7.44 -12.92 2.10
CA PRO A 132 -6.18 -12.80 2.81
C PRO A 132 -5.11 -12.12 1.97
N LEU A 133 -4.40 -11.14 2.56
CA LEU A 133 -3.26 -10.50 1.89
C LEU A 133 -2.15 -11.51 1.57
N SER A 134 -2.03 -12.57 2.37
CA SER A 134 -1.08 -13.65 2.15
C SER A 134 -1.26 -14.35 0.79
N ASN A 135 -2.45 -14.29 0.17
CA ASN A 135 -2.63 -14.78 -1.21
C ASN A 135 -1.77 -13.99 -2.22
N LEU A 136 -1.57 -12.68 -2.01
CA LEU A 136 -0.64 -11.88 -2.82
C LEU A 136 0.80 -12.35 -2.61
N PHE A 137 1.19 -12.69 -1.38
CA PHE A 137 2.55 -13.18 -1.11
C PHE A 137 2.82 -14.54 -1.76
N VAL A 138 1.84 -15.45 -1.78
CA VAL A 138 1.94 -16.70 -2.55
C VAL A 138 2.16 -16.39 -4.04
N SER A 139 1.35 -15.50 -4.63
CA SER A 139 1.55 -15.08 -6.03
C SER A 139 2.94 -14.50 -6.25
N MET A 140 3.43 -13.64 -5.36
CA MET A 140 4.75 -13.02 -5.46
C MET A 140 5.88 -14.05 -5.41
N LEU A 141 5.82 -15.00 -4.46
CA LEU A 141 6.81 -16.06 -4.30
C LEU A 141 6.86 -16.97 -5.54
N GLN A 142 5.70 -17.38 -6.05
CA GLN A 142 5.62 -18.23 -7.25
C GLN A 142 6.19 -17.53 -8.49
N ARG A 143 5.94 -16.22 -8.69
CA ARG A 143 6.54 -15.43 -9.79
C ARG A 143 8.06 -15.31 -9.68
N LEU A 144 8.59 -15.40 -8.46
CA LEU A 144 10.02 -15.42 -8.18
C LEU A 144 10.64 -16.83 -8.23
N GLY A 145 9.88 -17.84 -8.67
CA GLY A 145 10.36 -19.22 -8.82
C GLY A 145 10.38 -20.03 -7.52
N VAL A 146 9.73 -19.56 -6.45
CA VAL A 146 9.58 -20.32 -5.21
C VAL A 146 8.40 -21.28 -5.35
N GLU A 147 8.68 -22.58 -5.27
CA GLU A 147 7.68 -23.65 -5.28
C GLU A 147 6.94 -23.71 -3.94
N THR A 148 5.91 -22.88 -3.78
CA THR A 148 5.06 -22.88 -2.59
C THR A 148 3.59 -22.71 -2.96
N GLU A 149 2.72 -23.46 -2.30
CA GLU A 149 1.26 -23.38 -2.48
C GLU A 149 0.58 -22.53 -1.40
N THR A 150 1.25 -22.29 -0.27
CA THR A 150 0.67 -21.58 0.88
C THR A 150 1.70 -20.73 1.61
N PHE A 151 1.23 -19.63 2.19
CA PHE A 151 1.99 -18.78 3.10
C PHE A 151 1.04 -18.24 4.18
N ALA A 152 1.39 -18.43 5.45
CA ALA A 152 0.54 -18.03 6.58
C ALA A 152 -0.92 -18.52 6.46
N ASP A 153 -1.88 -17.60 6.43
CA ASP A 153 -3.32 -17.85 6.33
C ASP A 153 -3.86 -17.80 4.88
N SER A 154 -2.97 -17.92 3.88
CA SER A 154 -3.37 -17.89 2.48
C SER A 154 -4.35 -19.01 2.15
N THR A 155 -5.36 -18.72 1.35
CA THR A 155 -6.32 -19.69 0.81
C THR A 155 -6.01 -20.09 -0.64
N GLY A 156 -4.94 -19.53 -1.21
CA GLY A 156 -4.46 -19.80 -2.55
C GLY A 156 -3.65 -18.63 -3.09
N ARG A 157 -3.43 -18.59 -4.41
CA ARG A 157 -2.83 -17.43 -5.08
C ARG A 157 -3.86 -16.32 -5.32
N LEU A 158 -3.39 -15.08 -5.41
CA LEU A 158 -4.16 -13.99 -5.97
C LEU A 158 -4.00 -13.97 -7.50
N ASP A 159 -5.10 -14.14 -8.23
CA ASP A 159 -5.09 -14.02 -9.70
C ASP A 159 -5.06 -12.55 -10.14
N GLY A 160 -4.52 -12.30 -11.34
CA GLY A 160 -4.50 -10.96 -11.94
C GLY A 160 -3.36 -10.05 -11.46
N VAL A 161 -2.38 -10.56 -10.72
CA VAL A 161 -1.12 -9.88 -10.38
C VAL A 161 0.05 -10.40 -11.20
#